data_AF-A0A534AL13-F1
#
_entry.id   AF-A0A534AL13-F1
#
_cell.length_a   1.000
_cell.length_b   1.000
_cell.length_c   1.000
_cell.angle_alpha   90.00
_cell.angle_beta   90.00
_cell.angle_gamma   90.00
#
_symmetry.space_group_name_H-M   'P 1'
#
loop_
_entity.id
_entity.type
_entity.pdbx_description
1 polymer ?
#
loop_
_entity_poly.entity_id
_entity_poly.type
_entity_poly.pdbx_seq_one_letter_code
_entity_poly.pdbx_strand_id
1 'polypeptide(L)'
;MNPSEPYPRDLIGYGARAPHPHWPGEARIAVSLVLNCEEGAEACVLHGDAHSESVLTDLGAVEALRGARNLNVESNFEYGSRVGFWEIMRLLKTMGAPATVYAVGMALERNPEVAAEIARSGFEVACHGHRWIDYQFVPEEVERAHMLRNIDTITRLIGR
;
A
#
# COMPACT_ATOMS: atom_id res chain seq x y z
N MET A 1 -28.53 -6.77 18.26
CA MET A 1 -27.43 -6.34 19.16
C MET A 1 -27.88 -6.59 20.58
N ASN A 2 -27.07 -7.33 21.35
CA ASN A 2 -27.32 -7.53 22.76
C ASN A 2 -27.08 -6.18 23.45
N PRO A 3 -28.06 -5.56 24.13
CA PRO A 3 -27.89 -4.23 24.73
C PRO A 3 -26.84 -4.18 25.86
N SER A 4 -26.25 -5.32 26.22
CA SER A 4 -25.19 -5.46 27.22
C SER A 4 -23.76 -5.38 26.66
N GLU A 5 -23.56 -5.40 25.35
CA GLU A 5 -22.22 -5.30 24.76
C GLU A 5 -21.83 -3.83 24.50
N PRO A 6 -20.63 -3.40 24.93
CA PRO A 6 -20.16 -2.05 24.66
C PRO A 6 -20.00 -1.85 23.14
N TYR A 7 -20.48 -0.71 22.65
CA TYR A 7 -20.37 -0.36 21.23
C TYR A 7 -18.90 -0.20 20.81
N PRO A 8 -18.37 -1.00 19.88
CA PRO A 8 -16.93 -1.12 19.65
C PRO A 8 -16.34 -0.02 18.76
N ARG A 9 -17.07 1.08 18.54
CA ARG A 9 -16.64 2.19 17.70
C ARG A 9 -16.62 3.47 18.52
N ASP A 10 -15.48 4.15 18.53
CA ASP A 10 -15.40 5.51 19.03
C ASP A 10 -15.88 6.50 17.96
N LEU A 11 -17.08 7.05 18.16
CA LEU A 11 -17.64 8.11 17.30
C LEU A 11 -17.40 9.51 17.86
N ILE A 12 -16.81 9.62 19.07
CA ILE A 12 -16.62 10.89 19.77
C ILE A 12 -15.21 11.42 19.49
N GLY A 13 -14.18 10.59 19.67
CA GLY A 13 -12.78 11.01 19.58
C GLY A 13 -12.51 12.25 20.45
N TYR A 14 -11.97 13.31 19.84
CA TYR A 14 -11.67 14.57 20.55
C TYR A 14 -12.87 15.52 20.73
N GLY A 15 -14.03 15.23 20.12
CA GLY A 15 -15.19 16.11 20.16
C GLY A 15 -14.89 17.55 19.69
N ALA A 16 -15.49 18.54 20.35
CA ALA A 16 -15.36 19.96 19.97
C ALA A 16 -13.99 20.60 20.32
N ARG A 17 -13.09 19.87 20.98
CA ARG A 17 -11.82 20.41 21.51
C ARG A 17 -10.66 19.49 21.18
N ALA A 18 -10.21 19.54 19.92
CA ALA A 18 -8.99 18.87 19.51
C ALA A 18 -7.74 19.48 20.18
N PRO A 19 -6.74 18.66 20.55
CA PRO A 19 -5.49 19.17 21.08
C PRO A 19 -4.74 19.98 20.02
N HIS A 20 -3.99 20.99 20.46
CA HIS A 20 -3.06 21.68 19.58
C HIS A 20 -1.83 20.78 19.34
N PRO A 21 -1.43 20.51 18.09
CA PRO A 21 -0.41 19.49 17.80
C PRO A 21 1.03 19.98 18.01
N HIS A 22 1.24 21.29 18.15
CA HIS A 22 2.56 21.89 18.40
C HIS A 22 3.64 21.43 17.42
N TRP A 23 3.32 21.46 16.11
CA TRP A 23 4.25 21.02 15.08
C TRP A 23 5.59 21.79 15.14
N PRO A 24 6.71 21.14 14.78
CA PRO A 24 8.01 21.79 14.74
C PRO A 24 8.01 23.09 13.94
N GLY A 25 8.73 24.10 14.43
CA GLY A 25 8.83 25.40 13.76
C GLY A 25 7.51 26.19 13.70
N GLU A 26 6.56 25.91 14.60
CA GLU A 26 5.24 26.55 14.64
C GLU A 26 4.44 26.37 13.33
N ALA A 27 4.69 25.27 12.62
CA ALA A 27 4.00 24.97 11.37
C ALA A 27 2.49 24.87 11.58
N ARG A 28 1.73 25.49 10.68
CA ARG A 28 0.25 25.49 10.72
C ARG A 28 -0.38 24.21 10.19
N ILE A 29 0.38 23.44 9.42
CA ILE A 29 -0.04 22.18 8.81
C ILE A 29 1.16 21.24 8.70
N ALA A 30 0.91 19.95 8.88
CA ALA A 30 1.84 18.88 8.53
C ALA A 30 1.30 18.19 7.26
N VAL A 31 2.15 18.04 6.24
CA VAL A 31 1.82 17.34 5.00
C VAL A 31 2.62 16.04 4.95
N SER A 32 1.93 14.91 4.83
CA SER A 32 2.54 13.59 4.68
C SER A 32 2.28 13.08 3.27
N LEU A 33 3.34 12.90 2.49
CA LEU A 33 3.26 12.32 1.15
C LEU A 33 3.45 10.80 1.26
N VAL A 34 2.49 10.05 0.73
CA VAL A 34 2.52 8.58 0.72
C VAL A 34 2.56 8.10 -0.72
N LEU A 35 3.56 7.29 -1.04
CA LEU A 35 3.68 6.59 -2.31
C LEU A 35 3.37 5.11 -2.08
N ASN A 36 2.26 4.63 -2.62
CA ASN A 36 1.95 3.19 -2.58
C ASN A 36 2.74 2.46 -3.67
N CYS A 37 3.27 1.29 -3.34
CA CYS A 37 3.90 0.38 -4.28
C CYS A 37 3.21 -0.98 -4.16
N GLU A 38 2.27 -1.21 -5.07
CA GLU A 38 1.28 -2.29 -5.03
C GLU A 38 1.37 -3.17 -6.28
N GLU A 39 1.93 -2.63 -7.36
CA GLU A 39 1.95 -3.19 -8.70
C GLU A 39 2.77 -4.48 -8.80
N GLY A 40 2.11 -5.56 -9.20
CA GLY A 40 2.64 -6.92 -9.20
C GLY A 40 2.18 -7.76 -7.99
N ALA A 41 1.34 -7.21 -7.11
CA ALA A 41 0.80 -7.91 -5.95
C ALA A 41 -0.73 -7.86 -5.83
N GLU A 42 -1.39 -7.14 -6.74
CA GLU A 42 -2.84 -7.04 -6.87
C GLU A 42 -3.50 -8.39 -7.15
N ALA A 43 -4.84 -8.42 -7.12
CA ALA A 43 -5.57 -9.65 -7.41
C ALA A 43 -5.29 -10.13 -8.83
N CYS A 44 -4.72 -11.32 -8.95
CA CYS A 44 -4.44 -11.95 -10.24
C CYS A 44 -4.43 -13.46 -10.11
N VAL A 45 -5.01 -14.14 -11.10
CA VAL A 45 -5.00 -15.62 -11.14
C VAL A 45 -3.58 -16.20 -11.20
N LEU A 46 -2.60 -15.44 -11.68
CA LEU A 46 -1.18 -15.81 -11.66
C LEU A 46 -0.57 -15.79 -10.24
N HIS A 47 -1.22 -15.09 -9.30
CA HIS A 47 -0.83 -15.03 -7.89
C HIS A 47 -1.58 -16.08 -7.04
N GLY A 48 -2.46 -16.87 -7.68
CA GLY A 48 -3.31 -17.86 -7.01
C GLY A 48 -4.69 -17.33 -6.60
N ASP A 49 -5.04 -16.11 -6.99
CA ASP A 49 -6.35 -15.53 -6.63
C ASP A 49 -7.46 -16.07 -7.55
N ALA A 50 -8.70 -16.02 -7.08
CA ALA A 50 -9.84 -16.56 -7.83
C ALA A 50 -10.31 -15.65 -8.98
N HIS A 51 -9.82 -14.42 -9.07
CA HIS A 51 -10.25 -13.42 -10.05
C HIS A 51 -9.13 -12.42 -10.38
N SER A 52 -9.33 -11.65 -11.45
CA SER A 52 -8.50 -10.47 -11.77
C SER A 52 -8.83 -9.28 -10.87
N GLU A 53 -7.91 -8.31 -10.79
CA GLU A 53 -8.16 -7.02 -10.14
C GLU A 53 -9.29 -6.23 -10.84
N SER A 54 -9.94 -5.37 -10.06
CA SER A 54 -11.10 -4.57 -10.45
C SER A 54 -11.10 -3.14 -9.91
N VAL A 55 -10.23 -2.80 -8.94
CA VAL A 55 -10.20 -1.47 -8.33
C VAL A 55 -8.95 -0.68 -8.70
N LEU A 56 -9.05 0.65 -8.56
CA LEU A 56 -7.97 1.63 -8.82
C LEU A 56 -7.33 1.48 -10.21
N THR A 57 -8.17 1.26 -11.22
CA THR A 57 -7.75 1.19 -12.62
C THR A 57 -8.25 2.41 -13.41
N ASP A 58 -7.57 2.75 -14.49
CA ASP A 58 -8.02 3.80 -15.42
C ASP A 58 -9.27 3.41 -16.24
N LEU A 59 -9.75 2.18 -16.09
CA LEU A 59 -10.91 1.64 -16.81
C LEU A 59 -12.24 1.98 -16.13
N GLY A 60 -12.22 2.72 -15.02
CA GLY A 60 -13.39 3.04 -14.23
C GLY A 60 -13.93 1.81 -13.51
N ALA A 61 -15.25 1.59 -13.58
CA ALA A 61 -15.87 0.40 -13.00
C ALA A 61 -15.65 -0.80 -13.92
N VAL A 62 -14.59 -1.58 -13.66
CA VAL A 62 -14.32 -2.85 -14.30
C VAL A 62 -14.70 -4.00 -13.36
N GLU A 63 -15.39 -5.01 -13.86
CA GLU A 63 -15.72 -6.19 -13.07
C GLU A 63 -14.51 -7.15 -12.99
N ALA A 64 -14.34 -7.77 -11.83
CA ALA A 64 -13.34 -8.81 -11.64
C ALA A 64 -13.68 -10.06 -12.47
N LEU A 65 -12.74 -10.51 -13.31
CA LEU A 65 -12.93 -11.70 -14.15
C LEU A 65 -12.56 -12.96 -13.34
N ARG A 66 -13.54 -13.79 -13.02
CA ARG A 66 -13.32 -15.04 -12.28
C ARG A 66 -12.57 -16.07 -13.11
N GLY A 67 -11.50 -16.64 -12.55
CA GLY A 67 -10.70 -17.71 -13.16
C GLY A 67 -9.97 -17.30 -14.45
N ALA A 68 -9.91 -16.00 -14.74
CA ALA A 68 -9.28 -15.47 -15.94
C ALA A 68 -8.41 -14.25 -15.62
N ARG A 69 -7.44 -14.01 -16.51
CA ARG A 69 -6.64 -12.78 -16.52
C ARG A 69 -7.42 -11.63 -17.14
N ASN A 70 -7.15 -10.43 -16.68
CA ASN A 70 -7.63 -9.20 -17.31
C ASN A 70 -6.44 -8.39 -17.82
N LEU A 71 -6.06 -8.59 -19.08
CA LEU A 71 -4.83 -8.03 -19.65
C LEU A 71 -4.82 -6.50 -19.68
N ASN A 72 -5.99 -5.86 -19.79
CA ASN A 72 -6.07 -4.40 -19.74
C ASN A 72 -5.77 -3.87 -18.34
N VAL A 73 -6.27 -4.56 -17.31
CA VAL A 73 -6.00 -4.22 -15.91
C VAL A 73 -4.53 -4.49 -15.57
N GLU A 74 -4.00 -5.66 -15.95
CA GLU A 74 -2.58 -5.99 -15.75
C GLU A 74 -1.67 -4.94 -16.41
N SER A 75 -1.93 -4.55 -17.66
CA SER A 75 -1.17 -3.50 -18.34
C SER A 75 -1.27 -2.13 -17.64
N ASN A 76 -2.36 -1.85 -16.94
CA ASN A 76 -2.54 -0.60 -16.21
C ASN A 76 -1.67 -0.59 -14.94
N PHE A 77 -1.67 -1.67 -14.16
CA PHE A 77 -0.74 -1.85 -13.03
C PHE A 77 0.72 -1.88 -13.49
N GLU A 78 1.03 -2.53 -14.60
CA GLU A 78 2.39 -2.55 -15.14
C GLU A 78 2.92 -1.15 -15.44
N TYR A 79 2.08 -0.19 -15.82
CA TYR A 79 2.52 1.19 -16.03
C TYR A 79 3.08 1.84 -14.76
N GLY A 80 2.44 1.61 -13.61
CA GLY A 80 2.88 2.13 -12.32
C GLY A 80 4.30 1.69 -11.97
N SER A 81 4.57 0.38 -12.05
CA SER A 81 5.91 -0.17 -11.77
C SER A 81 6.97 0.13 -12.85
N ARG A 82 6.57 0.23 -14.13
CA ARG A 82 7.50 0.42 -15.25
C ARG A 82 7.85 1.90 -15.49
N VAL A 83 6.93 2.81 -15.19
CA VAL A 83 7.05 4.23 -15.56
C VAL A 83 6.69 5.14 -14.39
N GLY A 84 5.47 5.00 -13.85
CA GLY A 84 4.90 5.93 -12.87
C GLY A 84 5.78 6.11 -11.63
N PHE A 85 6.26 5.01 -11.04
CA PHE A 85 7.15 5.01 -9.89
C PHE A 85 8.39 5.87 -10.12
N TRP A 86 9.08 5.68 -11.25
CA TRP A 86 10.33 6.37 -11.55
C TRP A 86 10.14 7.87 -11.73
N GLU A 87 9.05 8.27 -12.37
CA GLU A 87 8.70 9.67 -12.58
C GLU A 87 8.38 10.37 -11.25
N ILE A 88 7.61 9.72 -10.37
CA ILE A 88 7.28 10.25 -9.05
C ILE A 88 8.53 10.32 -8.17
N MET A 89 9.34 9.26 -8.14
CA MET A 89 10.60 9.23 -7.38
C MET A 89 11.55 10.35 -7.80
N ARG A 90 11.69 10.58 -9.11
CA ARG A 90 12.49 11.68 -9.65
C ARG A 90 11.93 13.03 -9.22
N LEU A 91 10.62 13.24 -9.31
CA LEU A 91 9.98 14.48 -8.89
C LEU A 91 10.20 14.78 -7.40
N LEU A 92 9.94 13.80 -6.51
CA LEU A 92 10.13 13.95 -5.07
C LEU A 92 11.58 14.33 -4.73
N LYS A 93 12.54 13.66 -5.35
CA LYS A 93 13.97 13.97 -5.19
C LYS A 93 14.33 15.36 -5.71
N THR A 94 13.83 15.75 -6.88
CA THR A 94 14.07 17.10 -7.44
C THR A 94 13.50 18.18 -6.52
N MET A 95 12.34 17.93 -5.89
CA MET A 95 11.73 18.85 -4.95
C MET A 95 12.36 18.81 -3.55
N GLY A 96 13.25 17.85 -3.27
CA GLY A 96 13.75 17.59 -1.91
C GLY A 96 12.63 17.24 -0.92
N ALA A 97 11.51 16.71 -1.41
CA ALA A 97 10.34 16.41 -0.60
C ALA A 97 10.45 14.98 -0.03
N PRO A 98 10.37 14.80 1.30
CA PRO A 98 10.33 13.47 1.89
C PRO A 98 8.98 12.80 1.61
N ALA A 99 8.99 11.47 1.53
CA ALA A 99 7.80 10.66 1.41
C ALA A 99 7.92 9.39 2.27
N THR A 100 6.77 8.77 2.51
CA THR A 100 6.67 7.41 3.06
C THR A 100 6.21 6.47 1.95
N VAL A 101 6.93 5.38 1.74
CA VAL A 101 6.54 4.34 0.78
C VAL A 101 5.71 3.29 1.51
N TYR A 102 4.48 3.08 1.05
CA TYR A 102 3.63 1.98 1.51
C TYR A 102 3.90 0.78 0.61
N ALA A 103 4.71 -0.14 1.10
CA ALA A 103 5.28 -1.22 0.29
C ALA A 103 4.56 -2.55 0.50
N VAL A 104 4.06 -3.11 -0.61
CA VAL A 104 3.53 -4.46 -0.66
C VAL A 104 4.66 -5.45 -0.92
N GLY A 105 4.82 -6.45 -0.06
CA GLY A 105 5.99 -7.33 -0.08
C GLY A 105 6.16 -8.07 -1.40
N MET A 106 5.09 -8.64 -1.95
CA MET A 106 5.15 -9.32 -3.25
C MET A 106 5.54 -8.38 -4.40
N ALA A 107 5.11 -7.11 -4.38
CA ALA A 107 5.46 -6.13 -5.40
C ALA A 107 6.98 -5.86 -5.37
N LEU A 108 7.55 -5.69 -4.18
CA LEU A 108 9.01 -5.52 -4.01
C LEU A 108 9.80 -6.78 -4.44
N GLU A 109 9.30 -7.98 -4.14
CA GLU A 109 9.93 -9.23 -4.56
C GLU A 109 9.97 -9.39 -6.08
N ARG A 110 8.95 -8.89 -6.78
CA ARG A 110 8.86 -8.95 -8.25
C ARG A 110 9.65 -7.85 -8.96
N ASN A 111 9.92 -6.74 -8.28
CA ASN A 111 10.69 -5.64 -8.85
C ASN A 111 11.89 -5.23 -7.96
N PRO A 112 13.00 -5.99 -8.04
CA PRO A 112 14.20 -5.71 -7.25
C PRO A 112 14.81 -4.34 -7.53
N GLU A 113 14.62 -3.77 -8.73
CA GLU A 113 15.14 -2.44 -9.06
C GLU A 113 14.38 -1.34 -8.30
N VAL A 114 13.05 -1.44 -8.23
CA VAL A 114 12.21 -0.56 -7.41
C VAL A 114 12.56 -0.71 -5.93
N ALA A 115 12.69 -1.95 -5.43
CA ALA A 115 13.09 -2.18 -4.04
C ALA A 115 14.46 -1.55 -3.72
N ALA A 116 15.44 -1.74 -4.59
CA ALA A 116 16.77 -1.15 -4.43
C ALA A 116 16.74 0.38 -4.49
N GLU A 117 15.88 0.97 -5.31
CA GLU A 117 15.70 2.41 -5.39
C GLU A 117 15.05 2.98 -4.12
N ILE A 118 14.03 2.32 -3.59
CA ILE A 118 13.42 2.67 -2.30
C ILE A 118 14.48 2.64 -1.20
N ALA A 119 15.29 1.57 -1.13
CA ALA A 119 16.37 1.44 -0.14
C ALA A 119 17.39 2.59 -0.23
N ARG A 120 17.80 2.96 -1.45
CA ARG A 120 18.74 4.08 -1.68
C ARG A 120 18.14 5.46 -1.43
N SER A 121 16.82 5.62 -1.59
CA SER A 121 16.16 6.93 -1.51
C SER A 121 16.25 7.57 -0.14
N GLY A 122 16.38 6.76 0.92
CA GLY A 122 16.31 7.22 2.30
C GLY A 122 14.88 7.50 2.80
N PHE A 123 13.85 7.37 1.97
CA PHE A 123 12.44 7.53 2.36
C PHE A 123 12.00 6.51 3.41
N GLU A 124 11.06 6.90 4.28
CA GLU A 124 10.43 5.98 5.21
C GLU A 124 9.72 4.87 4.42
N VAL A 125 9.72 3.65 4.94
CA VAL A 125 9.00 2.51 4.35
C VAL A 125 8.08 1.92 5.40
N ALA A 126 6.79 1.92 5.10
CA ALA A 126 5.77 1.27 5.91
C ALA A 126 5.29 -0.02 5.24
N CYS A 127 4.93 -1.00 6.06
CA CYS A 127 4.31 -2.24 5.59
C CYS A 127 2.92 -1.96 5.03
N HIS A 128 2.66 -2.41 3.81
CA HIS A 128 1.34 -2.38 3.16
C HIS A 128 0.80 -3.79 2.86
N GLY A 129 1.04 -4.73 3.78
CA GLY A 129 0.72 -6.16 3.60
C GLY A 129 1.64 -6.89 2.61
N HIS A 130 1.62 -8.23 2.62
CA HIS A 130 2.40 -9.01 1.64
C HIS A 130 1.71 -9.09 0.28
N ARG A 131 0.37 -9.06 0.29
CA ARG A 131 -0.52 -9.02 -0.87
C ARG A 131 -1.38 -7.77 -0.79
N TRP A 132 -1.74 -7.21 -1.94
CA TRP A 132 -2.71 -6.14 -2.06
C TRP A 132 -4.07 -6.73 -2.46
N ILE A 133 -4.86 -7.10 -1.45
CA ILE A 133 -6.15 -7.77 -1.57
C ILE A 133 -7.07 -7.32 -0.43
N ASP A 134 -8.36 -7.63 -0.53
CA ASP A 134 -9.29 -7.47 0.59
C ASP A 134 -9.05 -8.55 1.66
N TYR A 135 -8.67 -8.12 2.87
CA TYR A 135 -8.43 -9.02 4.01
C TYR A 135 -9.69 -9.34 4.83
N GLN A 136 -10.84 -8.72 4.54
CA GLN A 136 -12.08 -8.85 5.33
C GLN A 136 -12.51 -10.30 5.61
N PHE A 137 -12.20 -11.23 4.71
CA PHE A 137 -12.54 -12.65 4.81
C PHE A 137 -11.33 -13.58 4.80
N VAL A 138 -10.11 -13.04 4.87
CA VAL A 138 -8.89 -13.84 4.98
C VAL A 138 -8.82 -14.43 6.39
N PRO A 139 -8.54 -15.74 6.57
CA PRO A 139 -8.37 -16.31 7.89
C PRO A 139 -7.23 -15.64 8.66
N GLU A 140 -7.42 -15.40 9.97
CA GLU A 140 -6.45 -14.72 10.83
C GLU A 140 -5.04 -15.31 10.75
N GLU A 141 -4.92 -16.63 10.65
CA GLU A 141 -3.63 -17.32 10.52
C GLU A 141 -2.90 -16.97 9.21
N VAL A 142 -3.64 -16.80 8.11
CA VAL A 142 -3.12 -16.42 6.80
C VAL A 142 -2.76 -14.94 6.79
N GLU A 143 -3.62 -14.08 7.35
CA GLU A 143 -3.34 -12.65 7.49
C GLU A 143 -2.08 -12.41 8.34
N ARG A 144 -1.94 -13.11 9.47
CA ARG A 144 -0.74 -13.07 10.31
C ARG A 144 0.51 -13.50 9.54
N ALA A 145 0.41 -14.58 8.75
CA ALA A 145 1.53 -15.04 7.94
C ALA A 145 1.91 -14.01 6.87
N HIS A 146 0.94 -13.36 6.22
CA HIS A 146 1.19 -12.27 5.28
C HIS A 146 1.84 -11.06 5.95
N MET A 147 1.39 -10.67 7.13
CA MET A 147 2.00 -9.58 7.90
C MET A 147 3.49 -9.88 8.19
N LEU A 148 3.78 -11.05 8.78
CA LEU A 148 5.16 -11.45 9.10
C LEU A 148 6.03 -11.55 7.85
N ARG A 149 5.49 -12.05 6.74
CA ARG A 149 6.22 -12.14 5.48
C ARG A 149 6.55 -10.76 4.93
N ASN A 150 5.63 -9.79 5.00
CA ASN A 150 5.95 -8.44 4.52
C ASN A 150 7.06 -7.78 5.34
N ILE A 151 7.02 -7.96 6.67
CA ILE A 151 8.08 -7.48 7.56
C ILE A 151 9.42 -8.07 7.14
N ASP A 152 9.51 -9.40 6.97
CA ASP A 152 10.73 -10.08 6.52
C ASP A 152 11.21 -9.56 5.15
N THR A 153 10.31 -9.45 4.18
CA THR A 153 10.62 -8.96 2.83
C THR A 153 11.20 -7.54 2.87
N ILE A 154 10.56 -6.62 3.60
CA ILE A 154 11.04 -5.24 3.73
C ILE A 154 12.38 -5.20 4.45
N THR A 155 12.52 -5.90 5.58
CA THR A 155 13.80 -5.96 6.31
C THR A 155 14.92 -6.49 5.41
N ARG A 156 14.67 -7.54 4.62
CA ARG A 156 15.67 -8.15 3.73
C ARG A 156 16.03 -7.26 2.54
N LEU A 157 15.05 -6.61 1.91
CA LEU A 157 15.28 -5.85 0.67
C LEU A 157 15.69 -4.39 0.92
N ILE A 158 15.20 -3.78 2.00
CA ILE A 158 15.41 -2.37 2.32
C ILE A 158 16.46 -2.19 3.43
N GLY A 159 16.60 -3.17 4.34
CA GLY A 159 17.63 -3.18 5.37
C GLY A 159 17.29 -2.43 6.66
N ARG A 160 16.02 -2.07 6.85
CA ARG A 160 15.49 -1.42 8.06
C ARG A 160 14.00 -1.70 8.23
#